data_AF-A0A7Z9NS51-F1
#
_entry.id   AF-A0A7Z9NS51-F1
#
_cell.length_a   1.000
_cell.length_b   1.000
_cell.length_c   1.000
_cell.angle_alpha   90.00
_cell.angle_beta   90.00
_cell.angle_gamma   90.00
#
_symmetry.space_group_name_H-M   'P 1'
#
loop_
_entity.id
_entity.type
_entity.pdbx_description
1 polymer ?
#
loop_
_entity_poly.entity_id
_entity_poly.type
_entity_poly.pdbx_seq_one_letter_code
_entity_poly.pdbx_strand_id
1 'polypeptide(L)' 'NNDADERFGWSVSIDNDTVAVGASREDSNQTTITNGTSASSDNSSSDSGAVYVYDQ' A
#
# COMPACT_ATOMS: atom_id res chain seq x y z
N ASN A 1 6.35 -6.38 2.26
CA ASN A 1 6.28 -5.34 1.24
C ASN A 1 6.33 -3.97 1.86
N ASN A 2 7.52 -3.53 2.18
CA ASN A 2 7.83 -2.11 2.30
C ASN A 2 9.25 -1.95 1.76
N ASP A 3 9.48 -2.50 0.56
CA ASP A 3 10.77 -2.37 -0.10
C ASP A 3 10.93 -0.92 -0.58
N ALA A 4 12.15 -0.39 -0.47
CA ALA A 4 12.45 1.02 -0.73
C ALA A 4 12.13 1.45 -2.19
N ASP A 5 12.01 0.48 -3.10
CA ASP A 5 11.69 0.69 -4.51
C ASP A 5 10.18 0.81 -4.80
N GLU A 6 9.31 0.41 -3.86
CA GLU A 6 7.84 0.36 -4.01
C GLU A 6 7.18 1.77 -3.92
N ARG A 7 8.00 2.81 -3.67
CA ARG A 7 7.59 4.23 -3.53
C ARG A 7 6.47 4.44 -2.51
N PHE A 8 6.52 3.73 -1.39
CA PHE A 8 5.64 3.99 -0.26
C PHE A 8 5.74 5.47 0.16
N GLY A 9 4.59 6.15 0.27
CA GLY A 9 4.56 7.58 0.57
C GLY A 9 4.69 8.51 -0.64
N TRP A 10 4.56 8.00 -1.87
CA TRP A 10 4.54 8.83 -3.08
C TRP A 10 3.41 9.86 -3.06
N SER A 11 2.26 9.50 -2.48
CA SER A 11 1.11 10.38 -2.29
C SER A 11 0.51 10.12 -0.92
N VAL A 12 0.21 11.19 -0.18
CA VAL A 12 -0.43 11.11 1.14
C VAL A 12 -1.65 12.01 1.15
N SER A 13 -2.78 11.49 1.61
CA SER A 13 -4.00 12.25 1.87
C SER A 13 -4.43 12.02 3.30
N ILE A 14 -4.86 13.10 3.97
CA ILE A 14 -5.33 13.06 5.35
C ILE A 14 -6.74 13.64 5.35
N ASP A 15 -7.68 12.89 5.91
CA ASP A 15 -9.04 13.34 6.16
C ASP A 15 -9.44 12.94 7.58
N ASN A 16 -9.61 13.94 8.45
CA ASN A 16 -9.90 13.78 9.87
C ASN A 16 -8.88 12.87 10.59
N ASP A 17 -9.27 11.64 10.93
CA ASP A 17 -8.44 10.64 11.62
C ASP A 17 -7.92 9.55 10.66
N THR A 18 -8.29 9.64 9.38
CA THR A 18 -7.90 8.69 8.35
C THR A 18 -6.73 9.23 7.52
N VAL A 19 -5.66 8.43 7.41
CA VAL A 19 -4.49 8.70 6.59
C VAL A 19 -4.41 7.66 5.49
N ALA A 20 -4.46 8.09 4.23
CA ALA A 20 -4.24 7.24 3.06
C ALA A 20 -2.85 7.50 2.47
N VAL A 21 -2.05 6.44 2.33
CA VAL A 21 -0.68 6.46 1.80
C VAL A 21 -0.61 5.61 0.53
N GLY A 22 -0.25 6.21 -0.59
CA GLY A 22 -0.06 5.50 -1.85
C GLY A 22 1.36 4.97 -2.02
N ALA A 23 1.47 3.77 -2.59
CA ALA A 23 2.70 3.14 -3.05
C ALA A 23 2.52 2.78 -4.53
N SER A 24 2.90 3.69 -5.44
CA SER A 24 2.61 3.55 -6.88
C SER A 24 3.36 2.39 -7.58
N ARG A 25 4.33 1.77 -6.89
CA ARG A 25 5.14 0.66 -7.41
C ARG A 25 5.07 -0.57 -6.50
N GLU A 26 3.94 -0.73 -5.82
CA GLU A 26 3.71 -1.93 -5.03
C GLU A 26 3.47 -3.11 -5.99
N ASP A 27 4.24 -4.18 -5.81
CA ASP A 27 4.29 -5.29 -6.77
C ASP A 27 3.36 -6.45 -6.39
N SER A 28 2.58 -6.35 -5.30
CA SER A 28 1.75 -7.48 -4.88
C SER A 28 0.64 -7.79 -5.87
N ASN A 29 0.30 -9.08 -5.95
CA ASN A 29 -0.88 -9.56 -6.67
C ASN A 29 -2.19 -9.45 -5.87
N GLN A 30 -2.19 -8.69 -4.76
CA GLN A 30 -3.33 -8.66 -3.86
C GLN A 30 -4.48 -7.85 -4.46
N THR A 31 -5.60 -8.52 -4.69
CA THR A 31 -6.82 -7.91 -5.28
C THR A 31 -7.93 -7.67 -4.25
N THR A 32 -7.65 -7.89 -2.97
CA THR A 32 -8.59 -7.75 -1.86
C THR A 32 -8.04 -6.82 -0.77
N ILE A 33 -8.94 -6.20 -0.01
CA ILE A 33 -8.54 -5.37 1.14
C ILE A 33 -8.12 -6.29 2.29
N THR A 34 -6.92 -6.08 2.82
CA THR A 34 -6.47 -6.73 4.06
C THR A 34 -6.43 -5.70 5.18
N ASN A 35 -7.23 -5.94 6.24
CA ASN A 35 -7.20 -5.15 7.45
C ASN A 35 -6.18 -5.78 8.43
N GLY A 36 -5.00 -5.19 8.55
CA GLY A 36 -3.91 -5.68 9.39
C GLY A 36 -2.53 -5.51 8.76
N THR A 37 -1.49 -6.07 9.38
CA THR A 37 -0.10 -5.93 8.94
C THR A 37 0.36 -6.99 7.94
N SER A 38 -0.51 -7.95 7.61
CA SER A 38 -0.18 -9.12 6.77
C SER A 38 -0.53 -8.90 5.30
N ALA A 39 0.08 -7.91 4.66
CA ALA A 39 -0.02 -7.76 3.20
C ALA A 39 0.54 -9.01 2.48
N SER A 40 0.08 -9.28 1.26
CA SER A 40 0.64 -10.34 0.42
C SER A 40 2.15 -10.15 0.26
N SER A 41 2.91 -11.26 0.34
CA SER A 41 4.34 -11.29 0.03
C SER A 41 4.61 -11.76 -1.41
N ASP A 42 3.55 -11.95 -2.21
CA ASP A 42 3.65 -12.38 -3.59
C ASP A 42 3.75 -11.14 -4.50
N ASN A 43 4.98 -10.83 -4.91
CA ASN A 43 5.34 -9.68 -5.75
C ASN A 43 5.34 -10.05 -7.26
N SER A 44 4.52 -11.00 -7.69
CA SER A 44 4.46 -11.43 -9.10
C SER A 44 3.81 -10.40 -10.04
N SER A 45 3.24 -9.32 -9.53
CA SER A 45 2.48 -8.32 -10.29
C SER A 45 3.18 -6.96 -10.26
N SER A 46 4.19 -6.79 -11.10
CA SER A 46 5.06 -5.60 -11.10
C SER A 46 4.30 -4.28 -11.36
N ASP A 47 4.65 -3.24 -10.61
CA ASP A 47 4.11 -1.87 -10.65
C ASP A 47 2.56 -1.81 -10.54
N SER A 48 1.93 -2.74 -9.82
CA SER A 48 0.46 -2.80 -9.68
C SER A 48 -0.10 -1.64 -8.84
N GLY A 49 0.68 -1.19 -7.88
CA GLY A 49 0.35 -0.08 -6.99
C GLY A 49 -0.62 -0.46 -5.87
N ALA A 50 -0.47 0.22 -4.73
CA ALA A 50 -1.34 0.02 -3.56
C ALA A 50 -1.63 1.32 -2.82
N VAL A 51 -2.67 1.28 -1.98
CA VAL A 51 -3.00 2.32 -1.00
C VAL A 51 -3.13 1.67 0.37
N TYR A 52 -2.43 2.22 1.35
CA TYR A 52 -2.48 1.83 2.74
C TYR A 52 -3.28 2.88 3.52
N VAL A 53 -4.29 2.44 4.26
CA VAL A 53 -5.14 3.32 5.06
C VAL A 53 -4.88 3.06 6.54
N TYR A 54 -4.59 4.13 7.27
CA TYR A 54 -4.44 4.14 8.72
C TYR A 54 -5.59 4.96 9.28
N ASP A 55 -6.19 4.46 10.35
CA ASP A 55 -7.28 5.12 11.07
C ASP A 55 -6.99 4.98 12.58
N GLN A 56 -7.47 5.91 13.40
CA GLN A 56 -7.18 5.96 14.84
C GLN A 56 -8.25 5.28 15.69
#